data_AF-V5EH96-F1
#
_entry.id   AF-V5EH96-F1
#
_cell.length_a   1.000
_cell.length_b   1.000
_cell.length_c   1.000
_cell.angle_alpha   90.00
_cell.angle_beta   90.00
_cell.angle_gamma   90.00
#
_symmetry.space_group_name_H-M   'P 1'
#
loop_
_entity.id
_entity.type
_entity.pdbx_description
1 polymer ?
#
loop_
_entity_poly.entity_id
_entity_poly.type
_entity_poly.pdbx_seq_one_letter_code
_entity_poly.pdbx_strand_id
1 'polypeptide(L)'
;MGEDINDKQAAHDWQSKKTQYRNLDGLAVKELEKAVGPSEGGHGLDGPWKAFRIRGPMEFHLVGVLLEFSRCLAQRAISIFAISTWDTDYICVKEDNFANACQALKDDGWNVLDKTD
;
A
#
# COMPACT_ATOMS: atom_id res chain seq x y z
N MET A 1 14.70 8.37 22.77
CA MET A 1 13.36 8.87 23.13
C MET A 1 12.56 8.99 21.84
N GLY A 2 11.48 8.23 21.74
CA GLY A 2 10.64 8.10 20.54
C GLY A 2 10.48 6.64 20.13
N GLU A 3 9.97 5.78 21.02
CA GLU A 3 9.69 4.36 20.72
C GLU A 3 8.22 4.12 20.30
N ASP A 4 7.38 5.16 20.24
CA ASP A 4 5.97 5.04 19.89
C ASP A 4 5.67 5.73 18.55
N ILE A 5 5.37 4.92 17.54
CA ILE A 5 4.99 5.36 16.18
C ILE A 5 3.67 6.15 16.15
N ASN A 6 2.90 6.15 17.26
CA ASN A 6 1.63 6.85 17.41
C ASN A 6 1.71 8.13 18.23
N ASP A 7 2.92 8.68 18.47
CA ASP A 7 3.08 9.94 19.20
C ASP A 7 2.55 11.15 18.41
N LYS A 8 1.26 11.43 18.61
CA LYS A 8 0.55 12.54 17.97
C LYS A 8 1.12 13.91 18.37
N GLN A 9 1.69 14.04 19.57
CA GLN A 9 2.24 15.31 20.05
C GLN A 9 3.57 15.58 19.34
N ALA A 10 4.45 14.59 19.26
CA ALA A 10 5.70 14.70 18.52
C ALA A 10 5.45 15.02 17.04
N ALA A 11 4.45 14.39 16.41
CA ALA A 11 4.06 14.68 15.04
C ALA A 11 3.57 16.12 14.87
N HIS A 12 2.71 16.61 15.77
CA HIS A 12 2.22 17.99 15.76
C HIS A 12 3.35 19.01 15.91
N ASP A 13 4.25 18.78 16.88
CA ASP A 13 5.36 19.67 17.16
C ASP A 13 6.32 19.76 15.97
N TRP A 14 6.63 18.62 15.31
CA TRP A 14 7.40 18.61 14.08
C TRP A 14 6.71 19.43 12.97
N GLN A 15 5.41 19.21 12.75
CA GLN A 15 4.65 19.91 11.70
C GLN A 15 4.58 21.42 11.95
N SER A 16 4.50 21.87 13.19
CA SER A 16 4.47 23.30 13.55
C SER A 16 5.77 24.03 13.20
N LYS A 17 6.90 23.33 13.15
CA LYS A 17 8.24 23.89 12.89
C LYS A 17 8.73 23.69 11.47
N LYS A 18 7.96 23.02 10.61
CA LYS A 18 8.37 22.58 9.26
C LYS A 18 8.88 23.70 8.32
N THR A 19 8.52 24.96 8.57
CA THR A 19 8.99 26.12 7.79
C THR A 19 10.39 26.60 8.18
N GLN A 20 10.93 26.11 9.29
CA GLN A 20 12.20 26.55 9.86
C GLN A 20 13.41 25.75 9.35
N TYR A 21 13.18 24.67 8.59
CA TYR A 21 14.24 23.82 8.05
C TYR A 21 13.81 23.20 6.71
N ARG A 22 14.79 22.78 5.90
CA ARG A 22 14.52 21.97 4.71
C ARG A 22 14.04 20.60 5.19
N ASN A 23 12.81 20.26 4.82
CA ASN A 23 12.10 19.10 5.35
C ASN A 23 11.57 18.18 4.25
N LEU A 24 11.83 18.47 2.97
CA LEU A 24 11.39 17.69 1.82
C LEU A 24 12.51 17.67 0.77
N ASP A 25 12.81 16.48 0.28
CA ASP A 25 13.64 16.27 -0.90
C ASP A 25 12.75 15.91 -2.10
N GLY A 26 13.01 16.54 -3.25
CA GLY A 26 12.38 16.17 -4.52
C GLY A 26 13.21 15.09 -5.20
N LEU A 27 12.87 13.82 -4.99
CA LEU A 27 13.64 12.68 -5.49
C LEU A 27 12.95 12.01 -6.69
N ALA A 28 13.73 11.63 -7.69
CA ALA A 28 13.29 10.70 -8.72
C ALA A 28 13.19 9.27 -8.15
N VAL A 29 12.35 8.42 -8.74
CA VAL A 29 12.14 7.03 -8.26
C VAL A 29 13.46 6.23 -8.15
N LYS A 30 14.36 6.38 -9.12
CA LYS A 30 15.71 5.78 -9.11
C LYS A 30 16.60 6.25 -7.95
N GLU A 31 16.30 7.41 -7.36
CA GLU A 31 17.03 7.99 -6.23
C GLU A 31 16.45 7.51 -4.91
N LEU A 32 15.15 7.18 -4.87
CA LEU A 32 14.52 6.51 -3.72
C LEU A 32 15.17 5.15 -3.47
N GLU A 33 15.38 4.34 -4.50
CA GLU A 33 16.03 3.03 -4.37
C GLU A 33 17.44 3.11 -3.76
N LYS A 34 18.15 4.23 -3.95
CA LYS A 34 19.49 4.45 -3.40
C LYS A 34 19.47 5.07 -2.00
N ALA A 35 18.56 6.01 -1.77
CA ALA A 35 18.41 6.68 -0.47
C ALA A 35 17.92 5.71 0.60
N VAL A 36 17.15 4.72 0.17
CA VAL A 36 16.59 3.71 1.03
C VAL A 36 17.49 2.45 0.98
N GLY A 37 18.72 2.62 1.47
CA GLY A 37 19.63 1.51 1.73
C GLY A 37 19.17 0.64 2.91
N PRO A 38 19.86 -0.48 3.22
CA PRO A 38 19.57 -1.24 4.42
C PRO A 38 19.81 -0.35 5.66
N SER A 39 18.75 -0.02 6.41
CA SER A 39 18.89 0.81 7.62
C SER A 39 18.63 0.00 8.89
N GLU A 40 19.54 0.15 9.84
CA GLU A 40 19.30 -0.13 11.26
C GLU A 40 18.55 1.09 11.85
N GLY A 41 17.28 1.26 11.50
CA GLY A 41 16.56 2.47 11.95
C GLY A 41 15.10 2.61 11.52
N GLY A 42 14.44 1.54 11.09
CA GLY A 42 13.00 1.56 10.79
C GLY A 42 12.60 2.36 9.53
N HIS A 43 13.54 2.77 8.68
CA HIS A 43 13.27 3.38 7.39
C HIS A 43 13.90 2.53 6.28
N GLY A 44 13.06 1.95 5.42
CA GLY A 44 13.49 0.99 4.40
C GLY A 44 12.47 0.93 3.26
N LEU A 45 12.84 0.29 2.14
CA LEU A 45 11.90 0.07 1.04
C LEU A 45 11.06 -1.09 1.52
N ASP A 46 9.88 -0.78 2.02
CA ASP A 46 8.92 -1.82 2.30
C ASP A 46 8.46 -2.32 0.93
N GLY A 47 8.89 -3.52 0.52
CA GLY A 47 8.68 -4.13 -0.80
C GLY A 47 9.49 -5.42 -0.93
N PRO A 48 9.41 -6.15 -2.06
CA PRO A 48 8.61 -5.87 -3.26
C PRO A 48 7.10 -6.10 -3.10
N TRP A 49 6.31 -5.44 -3.95
CA TRP A 49 4.85 -5.52 -3.98
C TRP A 49 4.34 -5.93 -5.36
N LYS A 50 3.20 -6.61 -5.39
CA LYS A 50 2.43 -6.89 -6.59
C LYS A 50 1.03 -6.33 -6.43
N ALA A 51 0.45 -5.83 -7.51
CA ALA A 51 -0.85 -5.16 -7.47
C ALA A 51 -1.92 -5.95 -8.22
N PHE A 52 -3.11 -6.02 -7.62
CA PHE A 52 -4.35 -6.32 -8.32
C PHE A 52 -4.93 -5.03 -8.86
N ARG A 53 -5.46 -5.08 -10.08
CA ARG A 53 -6.29 -4.02 -10.64
C ARG A 53 -7.71 -4.51 -10.69
N ILE A 54 -8.64 -3.82 -10.04
CA ILE A 54 -10.07 -4.11 -10.20
C ILE A 54 -10.48 -3.74 -11.63
N ARG A 55 -11.03 -4.70 -12.39
CA ARG A 55 -11.38 -4.46 -13.80
C ARG A 55 -12.80 -3.90 -13.92
N GLY A 56 -12.94 -2.81 -14.67
CA GLY A 56 -14.22 -2.25 -15.13
C GLY A 56 -14.13 -0.74 -15.27
N PRO A 57 -15.07 -0.08 -15.95
CA PRO A 57 -15.51 1.22 -15.47
C PRO A 57 -16.27 0.96 -14.17
N MET A 58 -15.69 1.33 -13.02
CA MET A 58 -16.46 1.32 -11.78
C MET A 58 -17.50 2.44 -11.89
N GLU A 59 -18.75 2.10 -12.22
CA GLU A 59 -19.83 3.09 -12.21
C GLU A 59 -19.88 3.76 -10.83
N PHE A 60 -20.03 5.09 -10.81
CA PHE A 60 -19.85 5.94 -9.61
C PHE A 60 -20.69 5.55 -8.37
N HIS A 61 -21.66 4.63 -8.52
CA HIS A 61 -22.52 4.14 -7.44
C HIS A 61 -22.05 2.82 -6.80
N LEU A 62 -20.96 2.20 -7.30
CA LEU A 62 -20.43 0.97 -6.76
C LEU A 62 -19.71 1.21 -5.43
N VAL A 63 -20.44 1.06 -4.33
CA VAL A 63 -19.91 1.10 -2.96
C VAL A 63 -19.64 -0.32 -2.47
N GLY A 64 -18.56 -0.49 -1.68
CA GLY A 64 -18.30 -1.75 -0.99
C GLY A 64 -17.38 -2.72 -1.72
N VAL A 65 -16.95 -2.43 -2.95
CA VAL A 65 -16.01 -3.29 -3.68
C VAL A 65 -14.69 -3.46 -2.91
N LEU A 66 -14.08 -2.36 -2.47
CA LEU A 66 -12.85 -2.40 -1.66
C LEU A 66 -13.10 -3.03 -0.27
N LEU A 67 -14.31 -2.89 0.29
CA LEU A 67 -14.67 -3.54 1.55
C LEU A 67 -14.65 -5.07 1.39
N GLU A 68 -15.33 -5.61 0.38
CA GLU A 68 -15.36 -7.05 0.15
C GLU A 68 -13.96 -7.59 -0.21
N PHE A 69 -13.23 -6.87 -1.05
CA PHE A 69 -11.86 -7.25 -1.41
C PHE A 69 -10.92 -7.29 -0.20
N SER A 70 -10.93 -6.24 0.63
CA SER A 70 -10.08 -6.16 1.82
C SER A 70 -10.51 -7.14 2.90
N ARG A 71 -11.82 -7.40 3.06
CA ARG A 71 -12.37 -8.42 3.97
C ARG A 71 -11.83 -9.81 3.62
N CYS A 72 -11.87 -10.20 2.35
CA CYS A 72 -11.32 -11.47 1.87
C CYS A 72 -9.83 -11.64 2.26
N LEU A 73 -9.01 -10.62 2.02
CA LEU A 73 -7.57 -10.70 2.30
C LEU A 73 -7.25 -10.62 3.80
N ALA A 74 -8.00 -9.83 4.56
CA ALA A 74 -7.85 -9.71 6.01
C ALA A 74 -8.13 -11.03 6.73
N GLN A 75 -9.08 -11.83 6.25
CA GLN A 75 -9.36 -13.17 6.81
C GLN A 75 -8.16 -14.13 6.73
N ARG A 76 -7.20 -13.85 5.84
CA ARG A 76 -5.94 -14.61 5.71
C ARG A 76 -4.72 -13.84 6.22
N ALA A 77 -4.94 -12.77 6.98
CA ALA A 77 -3.88 -11.89 7.49
C ALA A 77 -2.96 -11.32 6.40
N ILE A 78 -3.49 -11.10 5.19
CA ILE A 78 -2.75 -10.49 4.09
C ILE A 78 -2.93 -8.98 4.16
N SER A 79 -1.84 -8.26 4.40
CA SER A 79 -1.84 -6.80 4.40
C SER A 79 -1.99 -6.26 2.97
N ILE A 80 -2.69 -5.12 2.86
CA ILE A 80 -2.91 -4.43 1.59
C ILE A 80 -2.51 -2.97 1.69
N PHE A 81 -2.15 -2.40 0.54
CA PHE A 81 -2.05 -0.97 0.33
C PHE A 81 -2.87 -0.61 -0.92
N ALA A 82 -3.89 0.23 -0.76
CA ALA A 82 -4.81 0.57 -1.85
C ALA A 82 -4.49 1.96 -2.44
N ILE A 83 -4.51 2.04 -3.77
CA ILE A 83 -4.37 3.27 -4.55
C ILE A 83 -5.62 3.40 -5.42
N SER A 84 -6.49 4.33 -5.07
CA SER A 84 -7.67 4.65 -5.88
C SER A 84 -7.30 5.64 -6.98
N THR A 85 -7.69 5.36 -8.21
CA THR A 85 -7.60 6.27 -9.37
C THR A 85 -8.98 6.81 -9.73
N TRP A 86 -9.08 7.55 -10.84
CA TRP A 86 -10.36 8.04 -11.35
C TRP A 86 -11.31 6.91 -11.76
N ASP A 87 -10.77 5.83 -12.31
CA ASP A 87 -11.51 4.76 -12.97
C ASP A 87 -11.55 3.45 -12.18
N THR A 88 -10.58 3.21 -11.30
CA THR A 88 -10.47 1.93 -10.58
C THR A 88 -9.59 2.02 -9.33
N ASP A 89 -9.55 0.94 -8.55
CA ASP A 89 -8.63 0.74 -7.45
C ASP A 89 -7.52 -0.25 -7.84
N TYR A 90 -6.29 0.10 -7.46
CA TYR A 90 -5.15 -0.79 -7.44
C TYR A 90 -4.88 -1.22 -6.01
N ILE A 91 -4.86 -2.53 -5.75
CA ILE A 91 -4.62 -3.09 -4.42
C ILE A 91 -3.30 -3.84 -4.43
N CYS A 92 -2.31 -3.26 -3.77
CA CYS A 92 -0.98 -3.83 -3.61
C CYS A 92 -0.96 -4.82 -2.44
N VAL A 93 -0.32 -5.97 -2.65
CA VAL A 93 0.02 -6.96 -1.63
C VAL A 93 1.52 -7.26 -1.71
N LYS A 94 2.11 -7.74 -0.62
CA LYS A 94 3.51 -8.21 -0.65
C LYS A 94 3.69 -9.30 -1.67
N GLU A 95 4.80 -9.26 -2.42
CA GLU A 95 5.08 -10.26 -3.46
C GLU A 95 5.01 -11.69 -2.91
N ASP A 96 5.59 -11.93 -1.74
CA ASP A 96 5.58 -13.24 -1.06
C ASP A 96 4.17 -13.72 -0.67
N ASN A 97 3.22 -12.79 -0.52
CA ASN A 97 1.81 -13.10 -0.23
C ASN A 97 0.94 -13.14 -1.48
N PHE A 98 1.46 -12.84 -2.67
CA PHE A 98 0.65 -12.68 -3.88
C PHE A 98 -0.06 -13.98 -4.27
N ALA A 99 0.63 -15.12 -4.23
CA ALA A 99 0.03 -16.42 -4.54
C ALA A 99 -1.10 -16.77 -3.55
N ASN A 100 -0.88 -16.51 -2.25
CA ASN A 100 -1.89 -16.72 -1.22
C ASN A 100 -3.09 -15.78 -1.41
N ALA A 101 -2.85 -14.53 -1.79
CA ALA A 101 -3.91 -13.56 -2.10
C ALA A 101 -4.73 -14.00 -3.30
N CYS A 102 -4.09 -14.49 -4.38
CA CYS A 102 -4.80 -15.06 -5.53
C CYS A 102 -5.70 -16.22 -5.11
N GLN A 103 -5.20 -17.14 -4.29
CA GLN A 103 -6.02 -18.27 -3.82
C GLN A 103 -7.18 -17.80 -2.93
N ALA A 104 -6.93 -16.85 -2.02
CA ALA A 104 -7.96 -16.28 -1.16
C ALA A 104 -9.12 -15.71 -1.97
N LEU A 105 -8.78 -14.87 -2.95
CA LEU A 105 -9.73 -14.21 -3.84
C LEU A 105 -10.49 -15.25 -4.67
N LYS A 106 -9.81 -16.26 -5.24
CA LYS A 106 -10.46 -17.35 -5.98
C LYS A 106 -11.46 -18.12 -5.09
N ASP A 107 -11.09 -18.43 -3.85
CA ASP A 107 -11.95 -19.15 -2.89
C ASP A 107 -13.17 -18.33 -2.45
N ASP A 108 -13.05 -16.99 -2.37
CA ASP A 108 -14.13 -16.05 -2.06
C ASP A 108 -15.02 -15.73 -3.30
N GLY A 109 -14.68 -16.28 -4.47
CA GLY A 109 -15.47 -16.17 -5.71
C GLY A 109 -15.01 -15.09 -6.68
N TRP A 110 -13.85 -14.45 -6.44
CA TRP A 110 -13.27 -13.49 -7.38
C TRP A 110 -12.62 -14.19 -8.57
N ASN A 111 -12.85 -13.65 -9.77
CA ASN A 111 -12.21 -14.14 -10.99
C ASN A 111 -10.82 -13.50 -11.18
N VAL A 112 -9.80 -14.08 -10.55
CA VAL A 112 -8.40 -13.64 -10.68
C VAL A 112 -7.81 -14.16 -11.99
N LEU A 113 -7.48 -13.24 -12.90
CA LEU A 113 -6.82 -13.54 -14.16
C LEU A 113 -5.29 -13.48 -13.99
N ASP A 114 -4.62 -14.59 -14.27
CA ASP A 114 -3.16 -14.59 -14.37
C ASP A 114 -2.76 -13.85 -15.65
N LYS A 115 -2.05 -12.72 -15.51
CA LYS A 115 -1.33 -12.13 -16.65
C LYS A 115 -0.09 -12.98 -16.89
N THR A 116 -0.27 -14.11 -17.54
CA THR A 116 0.81 -14.82 -18.23
C THR A 116 0.56 -14.63 -19.73
N ASP A 117 0.74 -13.39 -20.19
CA ASP A 117 0.81 -12.98 -21.61
C ASP A 117 1.59 -11.66 -21.69
#